data_AF-A0A553DKZ5-F1
#
_entry.id   AF-A0A553DKZ5-F1
#
_cell.length_a   1.000
_cell.length_b   1.000
_cell.length_c   1.000
_cell.angle_alpha   90.00
_cell.angle_beta   90.00
_cell.angle_gamma   90.00
#
_symmetry.space_group_name_H-M   'P 1'
#
loop_
_entity.id
_entity.type
_entity.pdbx_description
1 polymer ?
#
loop_
_entity_poly.entity_id
_entity_poly.type
_entity_poly.pdbx_seq_one_letter_code
_entity_poly.pdbx_strand_id
1 'polypeptide(L)'
;MELIIEKLTKTVKSHPTIQNSTLSGTTEWKRAHYIILSEIISDCLQKSEFMAGAKRNELGCSISSITLQRIFTNDPSKTKKSDLRFLKSLDKLAIFIGHPSLNSFLNNEAIDLSKSSEFENKNEPASFFEKLITDYCQEEFNCLQKLPEVNVSSLSNFIFTDGPLSKRITDIIENYSKLNYHLNCTNNRSNFEVYDFKVSSISESIAIITAKEFWNLEWKDENDTVTIVFNKVNRQTYFIKKTDAVWKIWDNYNPDYNEIATKIKAAIEEKRSIKKTV
;
A
#
# COMPACT_ATOMS: atom_id res chain seq x y z
N MET A 1 3.68 -3.77 13.43
CA MET A 1 4.43 -4.33 12.28
C MET A 1 5.31 -5.50 12.69
N GLU A 2 6.04 -5.40 13.80
CA GLU A 2 6.88 -6.50 14.32
C GLU A 2 6.12 -7.81 14.55
N LEU A 3 4.96 -7.78 15.21
CA LEU A 3 4.12 -8.97 15.43
C LEU A 3 3.67 -9.65 14.12
N ILE A 4 3.36 -8.86 13.09
CA ILE A 4 2.97 -9.36 11.76
C ILE A 4 4.18 -10.01 11.09
N ILE A 5 5.35 -9.37 11.15
CA ILE A 5 6.59 -9.92 10.59
C ILE A 5 6.97 -11.21 11.32
N GLU A 6 6.88 -11.23 12.64
CA GLU A 6 7.17 -12.40 13.47
C GLU A 6 6.24 -13.56 13.09
N LYS A 7 4.94 -13.31 12.97
CA LYS A 7 3.99 -14.36 12.58
C LYS A 7 4.22 -14.82 11.15
N LEU A 8 4.39 -13.89 10.20
CA LEU A 8 4.68 -14.20 8.80
C LEU A 8 5.96 -15.04 8.67
N THR A 9 7.03 -14.65 9.35
CA THR A 9 8.32 -15.37 9.33
C THR A 9 8.22 -16.73 10.00
N LYS A 10 7.45 -16.86 11.09
CA LYS A 10 7.15 -18.14 11.74
C LYS A 10 6.37 -19.07 10.80
N THR A 11 5.32 -18.57 10.14
CA THR A 11 4.52 -19.34 9.19
C THR A 11 5.36 -19.77 7.97
N VAL A 12 6.24 -18.91 7.47
CA VAL A 12 7.20 -19.26 6.42
C VAL A 12 8.12 -20.38 6.89
N LYS A 13 8.68 -20.28 8.11
CA LYS A 13 9.54 -21.34 8.67
C LYS A 13 8.80 -22.66 8.75
N SER A 14 7.54 -22.68 9.19
CA SER A 14 6.73 -23.90 9.29
C SER A 14 6.13 -24.39 7.97
N HIS A 15 6.30 -23.66 6.86
CA HIS A 15 5.69 -24.01 5.58
C HIS A 15 6.22 -25.37 5.09
N PRO A 16 5.36 -26.27 4.55
CA PRO A 16 5.78 -27.62 4.13
C PRO A 16 6.97 -27.63 3.18
N THR A 17 7.01 -26.70 2.21
CA THR A 17 8.14 -26.58 1.27
C THR A 17 9.45 -26.25 1.97
N ILE A 18 9.42 -25.50 3.08
CA ILE A 18 10.61 -25.18 3.88
C ILE A 18 10.99 -26.36 4.79
N GLN A 19 10.01 -26.98 5.42
CA GLN A 19 10.21 -28.15 6.29
C GLN A 19 10.72 -29.39 5.53
N ASN A 20 10.41 -29.49 4.24
CA ASN A 20 10.90 -30.55 3.35
C ASN A 20 12.19 -30.16 2.60
N SER A 21 12.88 -29.10 3.03
CA SER A 21 14.12 -28.62 2.42
C SER A 21 15.30 -28.70 3.38
N THR A 22 16.49 -28.33 2.90
CA THR A 22 17.72 -28.19 3.69
C THR A 22 17.63 -27.13 4.79
N LEU A 23 16.56 -26.32 4.81
CA LEU A 23 16.31 -25.32 5.86
C LEU A 23 15.62 -25.91 7.10
N SER A 24 15.16 -27.17 7.03
CA SER A 24 14.49 -27.85 8.13
C SER A 24 15.40 -28.03 9.35
N GLY A 25 14.82 -27.99 10.55
CA GLY A 25 15.54 -28.24 11.81
C GLY A 25 16.59 -27.20 12.22
N THR A 26 16.82 -26.14 11.43
CA THR A 26 17.80 -25.10 11.75
C THR A 26 17.15 -23.97 12.55
N THR A 27 17.61 -23.76 13.80
CA THR A 27 17.09 -22.72 14.69
C THR A 27 17.55 -21.31 14.28
N GLU A 28 18.80 -21.18 13.79
CA GLU A 28 19.39 -19.92 13.36
C GLU A 28 19.85 -19.96 11.90
N TRP A 29 19.28 -19.09 11.08
CA TRP A 29 19.63 -19.00 9.67
C TRP A 29 20.81 -18.05 9.43
N LYS A 30 21.90 -18.61 8.91
CA LYS A 30 23.05 -17.89 8.34
C LYS A 30 22.78 -17.40 6.91
N ARG A 31 23.64 -16.52 6.37
CA ARG A 31 23.54 -15.95 5.01
C ARG A 31 23.23 -16.97 3.91
N ALA A 32 23.87 -18.14 3.92
CA ALA A 32 23.64 -19.20 2.94
C ALA A 32 22.19 -19.72 2.94
N HIS A 33 21.57 -19.84 4.12
CA HIS A 33 20.17 -20.27 4.26
C HIS A 33 19.21 -19.26 3.61
N TYR A 34 19.51 -17.96 3.68
CA TYR A 34 18.69 -16.94 3.02
C TYR A 34 18.83 -16.94 1.50
N ILE A 35 19.94 -17.46 0.96
CA ILE A 35 20.09 -17.68 -0.49
C ILE A 35 19.16 -18.82 -0.92
N ILE A 36 19.22 -19.94 -0.21
CA ILE A 36 18.36 -21.10 -0.47
C ILE A 36 16.88 -20.71 -0.31
N LEU A 37 16.53 -19.97 0.74
CA LEU A 37 15.16 -19.49 0.94
C LEU A 37 14.69 -18.58 -0.20
N SER A 38 15.56 -17.70 -0.69
CA SER A 38 15.26 -16.82 -1.84
C SER A 38 14.91 -17.63 -3.08
N GLU A 39 15.64 -18.71 -3.36
CA GLU A 39 15.40 -19.60 -4.49
C GLU A 39 14.07 -20.35 -4.34
N ILE A 40 13.84 -20.97 -3.18
CA ILE A 40 12.59 -21.70 -2.89
C ILE A 40 11.37 -20.78 -3.04
N ILE A 41 11.42 -19.58 -2.44
CA ILE A 41 10.33 -18.61 -2.56
C ILE A 41 10.12 -18.22 -4.02
N SER A 42 11.20 -17.97 -4.76
CA SER A 42 11.10 -17.59 -6.16
C SER A 42 10.40 -18.65 -7.01
N ASP A 43 10.78 -19.92 -6.83
CA ASP A 43 10.19 -21.04 -7.56
C ASP A 43 8.71 -21.23 -7.22
N CYS A 44 8.34 -21.08 -5.94
CA CYS A 44 6.95 -21.14 -5.51
C CYS A 44 6.13 -19.97 -6.08
N LEU A 45 6.66 -18.76 -6.07
CA LEU A 45 5.96 -17.58 -6.60
C LEU A 45 5.77 -17.65 -8.11
N GLN A 46 6.71 -18.24 -8.86
CA GLN A 46 6.55 -18.45 -10.30
C GLN A 46 5.40 -19.40 -10.65
N LYS A 47 5.08 -20.33 -9.74
CA LYS A 47 4.04 -21.35 -9.90
C LYS A 47 2.71 -20.95 -9.24
N SER A 48 2.68 -19.87 -8.49
CA SER A 48 1.50 -19.44 -7.73
C SER A 48 0.43 -18.86 -8.66
N GLU A 49 -0.81 -19.31 -8.50
CA GLU A 49 -1.98 -18.74 -9.19
C GLU A 49 -2.22 -17.26 -8.82
N PHE A 50 -1.83 -16.84 -7.61
CA PHE A 50 -1.93 -15.46 -7.16
C PHE A 50 -0.88 -14.53 -7.77
N MET A 51 0.07 -15.07 -8.53
CA MET A 51 1.13 -14.35 -9.26
C MET A 51 0.90 -14.35 -10.78
N ALA A 52 -0.35 -14.45 -11.25
CA ALA A 52 -0.70 -14.37 -12.66
C ALA A 52 -0.89 -12.91 -13.15
N GLY A 53 -0.71 -12.69 -14.46
CA GLY A 53 -1.06 -11.44 -15.14
C GLY A 53 -0.31 -10.19 -14.65
N ALA A 54 -1.01 -9.06 -14.57
CA ALA A 54 -0.45 -7.75 -14.21
C ALA A 54 0.28 -7.74 -12.86
N LYS A 55 -0.18 -8.57 -11.91
CA LYS A 55 0.40 -8.70 -10.57
C LYS A 55 1.84 -9.24 -10.60
N ARG A 56 2.14 -10.14 -11.54
CA ARG A 56 3.51 -10.64 -11.77
C ARG A 56 4.47 -9.53 -12.16
N ASN A 57 4.03 -8.64 -13.04
CA ASN A 57 4.83 -7.54 -13.56
C ASN A 57 5.08 -6.48 -12.48
N GLU A 58 4.11 -6.26 -11.59
CA GLU A 58 4.20 -5.26 -10.52
C GLU A 58 5.05 -5.71 -9.33
N LEU A 59 4.87 -6.95 -8.87
CA LEU A 59 5.57 -7.49 -7.71
C LEU A 59 6.92 -8.11 -8.10
N GLY A 60 6.96 -8.85 -9.21
CA GLY A 60 8.05 -9.75 -9.55
C GLY A 60 8.07 -11.01 -8.66
N CYS A 61 8.65 -12.10 -9.16
CA CYS A 61 8.63 -13.39 -8.45
C CYS A 61 9.81 -13.60 -7.48
N SER A 62 10.70 -12.62 -7.28
CA SER A 62 11.90 -12.81 -6.45
C SER A 62 11.96 -11.86 -5.26
N ILE A 63 12.60 -12.32 -4.17
CA ILE A 63 12.99 -11.51 -3.02
C ILE A 63 14.48 -11.77 -2.81
N SER A 64 15.31 -10.73 -2.67
CA SER A 64 16.75 -10.94 -2.46
C SER A 64 17.03 -11.60 -1.10
N SER A 65 18.06 -12.44 -1.03
CA SER A 65 18.53 -13.06 0.21
C SER A 65 18.87 -12.03 1.31
N ILE A 66 19.39 -10.86 0.94
CA ILE A 66 19.67 -9.76 1.87
C ILE A 66 18.37 -9.18 2.44
N THR A 67 17.34 -9.01 1.61
CA THR A 67 16.02 -8.54 2.05
C THR A 67 15.38 -9.54 3.00
N LEU A 68 15.44 -10.83 2.68
CA LEU A 68 14.94 -11.90 3.54
C LEU A 68 15.68 -11.93 4.88
N GLN A 69 17.01 -11.83 4.86
CA GLN A 69 17.79 -11.75 6.08
C GLN A 69 17.32 -10.61 6.98
N ARG A 70 17.13 -9.41 6.41
CA ARG A 70 16.64 -8.24 7.16
C ARG A 70 15.25 -8.45 7.75
N ILE A 71 14.33 -9.07 7.00
CA ILE A 71 12.96 -9.36 7.47
C ILE A 71 13.01 -10.36 8.65
N PHE A 72 13.82 -11.42 8.53
CA PHE A 72 13.85 -12.52 9.50
C PHE A 72 14.69 -12.24 10.74
N THR A 73 15.68 -11.33 10.68
CA THR A 73 16.45 -10.93 11.86
C THR A 73 15.85 -9.75 12.61
N ASN A 74 14.77 -9.16 12.08
CA ASN A 74 14.01 -8.07 12.68
C ASN A 74 14.88 -6.96 13.33
N ASP A 75 15.99 -6.58 12.69
CA ASP A 75 16.97 -5.64 13.26
C ASP A 75 16.43 -4.19 13.17
N PRO A 76 15.94 -3.57 14.27
CA PRO A 76 15.27 -2.27 14.26
C PRO A 76 16.19 -1.13 13.80
N SER A 77 17.51 -1.32 13.96
CA SER A 77 18.53 -0.35 13.57
C SER A 77 18.76 -0.30 12.05
N LYS A 78 18.36 -1.37 11.32
CA LYS A 78 18.55 -1.53 9.86
C LYS A 78 17.24 -1.59 9.07
N THR A 79 16.09 -1.74 9.72
CA THR A 79 14.73 -1.78 9.13
C THR A 79 14.12 -0.39 8.90
N LYS A 80 14.93 0.68 8.84
CA LYS A 80 14.50 2.08 8.64
C LYS A 80 13.83 2.41 7.30
N LYS A 81 13.41 1.45 6.48
CA LYS A 81 12.63 1.73 5.26
C LYS A 81 11.48 0.74 5.11
N SER A 82 10.35 1.06 5.72
CA SER A 82 9.03 0.68 5.23
C SER A 82 8.75 1.48 3.95
N ASP A 83 9.58 1.22 2.93
CA ASP A 83 9.32 1.69 1.57
C ASP A 83 8.50 0.63 0.82
N LEU A 84 7.98 1.01 -0.34
CA LEU A 84 7.20 0.13 -1.20
C LEU A 84 7.90 -1.22 -1.49
N ARG A 85 9.24 -1.26 -1.52
CA ARG A 85 10.00 -2.49 -1.78
C ARG A 85 9.91 -3.45 -0.61
N PHE A 86 9.95 -2.94 0.62
CA PHE A 86 9.75 -3.72 1.83
C PHE A 86 8.34 -4.33 1.87
N LEU A 87 7.32 -3.51 1.63
CA LEU A 87 5.91 -3.95 1.60
C LEU A 87 5.66 -4.99 0.51
N LYS A 88 6.18 -4.78 -0.70
CA LYS A 88 6.14 -5.77 -1.78
C LYS A 88 6.84 -7.08 -1.41
N SER A 89 7.86 -7.04 -0.56
CA SER A 89 8.53 -8.26 -0.07
C SER A 89 7.67 -9.00 0.93
N LEU A 90 6.96 -8.30 1.81
CA LEU A 90 5.98 -8.91 2.72
C LEU A 90 4.78 -9.48 1.95
N ASP A 91 4.33 -8.81 0.89
CA ASP A 91 3.25 -9.29 0.00
C ASP A 91 3.61 -10.60 -0.69
N LYS A 92 4.84 -10.70 -1.22
CA LYS A 92 5.37 -11.95 -1.76
C LYS A 92 5.47 -13.06 -0.73
N LEU A 93 5.88 -12.75 0.50
CA LEU A 93 5.93 -13.75 1.57
C LEU A 93 4.54 -14.25 1.95
N ALA A 94 3.54 -13.37 1.99
CA ALA A 94 2.14 -13.76 2.20
C ALA A 94 1.61 -14.66 1.07
N ILE A 95 1.97 -14.36 -0.18
CA ILE A 95 1.64 -15.21 -1.34
C ILE A 95 2.35 -16.56 -1.27
N PHE A 96 3.61 -16.58 -0.89
CA PHE A 96 4.38 -17.80 -0.71
C PHE A 96 3.71 -18.76 0.29
N ILE A 97 3.16 -18.26 1.40
CA ILE A 97 2.44 -19.08 2.39
C ILE A 97 0.97 -19.35 2.03
N GLY A 98 0.52 -18.98 0.82
CA GLY A 98 -0.79 -19.35 0.28
C GLY A 98 -1.89 -18.29 0.39
N HIS A 99 -1.59 -17.04 0.76
CA HIS A 99 -2.58 -15.96 0.75
C HIS A 99 -2.54 -15.14 -0.55
N PRO A 100 -3.67 -14.70 -1.12
CA PRO A 100 -3.68 -13.84 -2.31
C PRO A 100 -2.87 -12.53 -2.21
N SER A 101 -2.65 -12.05 -0.98
CA SER A 101 -1.85 -10.86 -0.67
C SER A 101 -1.55 -10.78 0.83
N LEU A 102 -0.62 -9.90 1.22
CA LEU A 102 -0.40 -9.45 2.60
C LEU A 102 -1.71 -9.02 3.25
N ASN A 103 -2.54 -8.30 2.50
CA ASN A 103 -3.83 -7.83 2.97
C ASN A 103 -4.83 -8.98 3.22
N SER A 104 -4.72 -10.11 2.53
CA SER A 104 -5.51 -11.31 2.83
C SER A 104 -4.98 -12.04 4.06
N PHE A 105 -3.65 -12.14 4.20
CA PHE A 105 -3.01 -12.67 5.40
C PHE A 105 -3.46 -11.88 6.64
N LEU A 106 -3.30 -10.55 6.63
CA LEU A 106 -3.72 -9.66 7.73
C LEU A 106 -5.22 -9.76 8.05
N ASN A 107 -6.06 -9.99 7.05
CA ASN A 107 -7.49 -10.11 7.25
C ASN A 107 -7.88 -11.41 7.96
N ASN A 108 -7.25 -12.53 7.60
CA ASN A 108 -7.47 -13.81 8.26
C ASN A 108 -6.94 -13.77 9.70
N GLU A 109 -5.83 -13.07 9.91
CA GLU A 109 -5.26 -12.82 11.23
C GLU A 109 -6.19 -12.02 12.15
N ALA A 110 -6.83 -10.96 11.64
CA ALA A 110 -7.81 -10.21 12.41
C ALA A 110 -9.06 -11.05 12.77
N ILE A 111 -9.38 -12.09 12.00
CA ILE A 111 -10.47 -13.04 12.32
C ILE A 111 -10.03 -13.98 13.46
N ASP A 112 -8.79 -14.44 13.47
CA ASP A 112 -8.24 -15.27 14.56
C ASP A 112 -8.01 -14.47 15.86
N LEU A 113 -7.59 -13.21 15.75
CA LEU A 113 -7.45 -12.28 16.88
C LEU A 113 -8.81 -11.86 17.46
N SER A 114 -9.87 -11.77 16.64
CA SER A 114 -11.24 -11.50 17.13
C SER A 114 -11.82 -12.62 18.01
N LYS A 115 -11.21 -13.82 18.00
CA LYS A 115 -11.57 -14.93 18.90
C LYS A 115 -10.77 -14.94 20.21
N SER A 116 -9.75 -14.09 20.33
CA SER A 116 -8.90 -14.02 21.52
C SER A 116 -8.67 -12.57 21.94
N SER A 117 -9.40 -12.19 22.98
CA SER A 117 -9.26 -11.00 23.82
C SER A 117 -9.63 -9.63 23.23
N GLU A 118 -10.50 -8.97 23.99
CA GLU A 118 -10.74 -7.53 24.07
C GLU A 118 -9.41 -6.76 23.97
N PHE A 119 -9.13 -6.13 22.82
CA PHE A 119 -8.09 -5.12 22.70
C PHE A 119 -8.62 -3.75 23.19
N GLU A 120 -9.12 -3.70 24.43
CA GLU A 120 -9.18 -2.45 25.18
C GLU A 120 -7.84 -2.26 25.90
N ASN A 121 -6.82 -1.86 25.14
CA ASN A 121 -5.63 -1.25 25.71
C ASN A 121 -5.70 0.26 25.46
N LYS A 122 -5.15 1.06 26.38
CA LYS A 122 -5.13 2.53 26.50
C LYS A 122 -4.52 3.31 25.32
N ASN A 123 -4.73 2.85 24.10
CA ASN A 123 -4.29 3.42 22.83
C ASN A 123 -5.45 4.19 22.17
N GLU A 124 -5.10 5.05 21.22
CA GLU A 124 -6.08 5.80 20.42
C GLU A 124 -7.17 4.85 19.88
N PRO A 125 -8.46 5.21 19.99
CA PRO A 125 -9.55 4.37 19.53
C PRO A 125 -9.47 4.16 18.00
N ALA A 126 -10.06 3.07 17.50
CA ALA A 126 -10.11 2.82 16.05
C ALA A 126 -10.67 4.02 15.25
N SER A 127 -11.64 4.73 15.82
CA SER A 127 -12.25 5.95 15.26
C SER A 127 -11.27 7.11 15.08
N PHE A 128 -10.22 7.21 15.91
CA PHE A 128 -9.16 8.20 15.70
C PHE A 128 -8.46 7.98 14.37
N PHE A 129 -8.12 6.73 14.07
CA PHE A 129 -7.40 6.41 12.84
C PHE A 129 -8.30 6.42 11.60
N GLU A 130 -9.58 6.07 11.75
CA GLU A 130 -10.60 6.25 10.72
C GLU A 130 -10.71 7.71 10.33
N LYS A 131 -10.80 8.60 11.32
CA LYS A 131 -10.79 10.05 11.10
C LYS A 131 -9.50 10.52 10.43
N LEU A 132 -8.33 10.05 10.89
CA LEU A 132 -7.03 10.40 10.28
C LEU A 132 -6.97 10.03 8.79
N ILE A 133 -7.45 8.83 8.41
CA ILE A 133 -7.49 8.39 7.01
C ILE A 133 -8.52 9.19 6.21
N THR A 134 -9.70 9.43 6.77
CA THR A 134 -10.76 10.19 6.11
C THR A 134 -10.34 11.63 5.85
N ASP A 135 -9.74 12.30 6.85
CA ASP A 135 -9.24 13.66 6.73
C ASP A 135 -8.09 13.74 5.71
N TYR A 136 -7.22 12.71 5.67
CA TYR A 136 -6.20 12.59 4.62
C TYR A 136 -6.82 12.49 3.22
N CYS A 137 -7.81 11.61 3.01
CA CYS A 137 -8.49 11.47 1.72
C CYS A 137 -9.21 12.77 1.32
N GLN A 138 -9.79 13.49 2.30
CA GLN A 138 -10.41 14.80 2.06
C GLN A 138 -9.39 15.82 1.59
N GLU A 139 -8.22 15.90 2.20
CA GLU A 139 -7.18 16.81 1.76
C GLU A 139 -6.57 16.42 0.41
N GLU A 140 -6.44 15.12 0.12
CA GLU A 140 -6.06 14.64 -1.21
C GLU A 140 -7.07 15.12 -2.26
N PHE A 141 -8.37 14.99 -2.00
CA PHE A 141 -9.43 15.50 -2.86
C PHE A 141 -9.36 17.03 -3.01
N ASN A 142 -9.13 17.76 -1.92
CA ASN A 142 -8.98 19.22 -1.93
C ASN A 142 -7.78 19.66 -2.80
N CYS A 143 -6.69 18.89 -2.80
CA CYS A 143 -5.55 19.13 -3.69
C CYS A 143 -5.92 18.96 -5.16
N LEU A 144 -6.68 17.91 -5.50
CA LEU A 144 -7.16 17.66 -6.87
C LEU A 144 -8.09 18.78 -7.37
N GLN A 145 -8.95 19.32 -6.50
CA GLN A 145 -9.86 20.42 -6.85
C GLN A 145 -9.15 21.73 -7.21
N LYS A 146 -7.96 21.96 -6.67
CA LYS A 146 -7.17 23.19 -6.88
C LYS A 146 -6.34 23.17 -8.17
N LEU A 147 -6.27 22.02 -8.85
CA LEU A 147 -5.53 21.92 -10.09
C LEU A 147 -6.02 22.96 -11.12
N PRO A 148 -5.10 23.57 -11.89
CA PRO A 148 -3.68 23.21 -12.05
C PRO A 148 -2.73 23.74 -10.96
N GLU A 149 -3.21 24.50 -9.96
CA GLU A 149 -2.37 24.98 -8.86
C GLU A 149 -1.94 23.80 -7.97
N VAL A 150 -0.64 23.48 -7.97
CA VAL A 150 -0.09 22.41 -7.13
C VAL A 150 0.16 22.96 -5.73
N ASN A 151 -0.72 22.61 -4.79
CA ASN A 151 -0.54 22.92 -3.38
C ASN A 151 -0.83 21.69 -2.51
N VAL A 152 0.24 20.97 -2.14
CA VAL A 152 0.20 19.76 -1.30
C VAL A 152 0.60 20.01 0.16
N SER A 153 0.81 21.28 0.53
CA SER A 153 1.34 21.63 1.85
C SER A 153 0.45 21.18 3.01
N SER A 154 -0.87 21.19 2.82
CA SER A 154 -1.85 20.77 3.84
C SER A 154 -1.80 19.27 4.14
N LEU A 155 -1.31 18.44 3.21
CA LEU A 155 -1.14 17.00 3.43
C LEU A 155 -0.15 16.70 4.57
N SER A 156 0.80 17.60 4.83
CA SER A 156 1.78 17.46 5.91
C SER A 156 1.16 17.35 7.32
N ASN A 157 -0.11 17.75 7.48
CA ASN A 157 -0.87 17.55 8.71
C ASN A 157 -1.18 16.06 8.97
N PHE A 158 -1.32 15.26 7.90
CA PHE A 158 -1.79 13.88 7.95
C PHE A 158 -0.70 12.87 7.60
N ILE A 159 0.31 13.28 6.81
CA ILE A 159 1.40 12.42 6.36
C ILE A 159 2.76 12.95 6.79
N PHE A 160 3.74 12.07 6.92
CA PHE A 160 5.13 12.47 7.14
C PHE A 160 5.72 13.06 5.86
N THR A 161 6.28 14.27 5.93
CA THR A 161 6.86 14.99 4.78
C THR A 161 8.07 14.27 4.18
N ASP A 162 8.80 13.51 4.98
CA ASP A 162 9.91 12.64 4.58
C ASP A 162 9.46 11.19 4.26
N GLY A 163 8.16 10.92 4.38
CA GLY A 163 7.55 9.61 4.15
C GLY A 163 7.42 9.27 2.65
N PRO A 164 7.43 7.96 2.29
CA PRO A 164 7.26 7.51 0.91
C PRO A 164 5.93 7.97 0.28
N LEU A 165 4.85 8.05 1.07
CA LEU A 165 3.55 8.52 0.60
C LEU A 165 3.62 9.98 0.13
N SER A 166 4.28 10.87 0.90
CA SER A 166 4.40 12.29 0.56
C SER A 166 5.02 12.50 -0.82
N LYS A 167 6.09 11.76 -1.13
CA LYS A 167 6.69 11.81 -2.45
C LYS A 167 5.73 11.32 -3.54
N ARG A 168 5.10 10.16 -3.32
CA ARG A 168 4.18 9.55 -4.29
C ARG A 168 2.99 10.43 -4.63
N ILE A 169 2.35 11.03 -3.62
CA ILE A 169 1.19 11.88 -3.84
C ILE A 169 1.58 13.20 -4.53
N THR A 170 2.72 13.79 -4.13
CA THR A 170 3.25 15.00 -4.78
C THR A 170 3.53 14.75 -6.27
N ASP A 171 4.24 13.67 -6.59
CA ASP A 171 4.54 13.29 -7.97
C ASP A 171 3.24 13.10 -8.80
N ILE A 172 2.18 12.54 -8.20
CA ILE A 172 0.88 12.37 -8.86
C ILE A 172 0.21 13.71 -9.14
N ILE A 173 0.07 14.56 -8.13
CA ILE A 173 -0.59 15.87 -8.26
C ILE A 173 0.16 16.75 -9.28
N GLU A 174 1.49 16.74 -9.26
CA GLU A 174 2.33 17.44 -10.25
C GLU A 174 2.19 16.89 -11.67
N ASN A 175 1.88 15.61 -11.83
CA ASN A 175 1.63 15.04 -13.15
C ASN A 175 0.24 15.45 -13.66
N TYR A 176 -0.76 15.52 -12.78
CA TYR A 176 -2.12 15.93 -13.15
C TYR A 176 -2.20 17.42 -13.48
N SER A 177 -1.44 18.28 -12.79
CA SER A 177 -1.42 19.72 -13.08
C SER A 177 -0.96 20.04 -14.51
N LYS A 178 -0.16 19.16 -15.14
CA LYS A 178 0.34 19.34 -16.51
C LYS A 178 -0.71 19.05 -17.59
N LEU A 179 -1.89 18.56 -17.23
CA LEU A 179 -2.87 18.05 -18.19
C LEU A 179 -3.89 19.09 -18.68
N ASN A 180 -3.93 20.26 -18.02
CA ASN A 180 -4.97 21.27 -18.20
C ASN A 180 -6.37 20.66 -18.10
N TYR A 181 -6.57 19.81 -17.09
CA TYR A 181 -7.89 19.31 -16.72
C TYR A 181 -8.25 19.85 -15.34
N HIS A 182 -9.54 20.16 -15.15
CA HIS A 182 -10.09 20.52 -13.85
C HIS A 182 -11.15 19.52 -13.43
N LEU A 183 -11.28 19.33 -12.12
CA LEU A 183 -12.22 18.37 -11.56
C LEU A 183 -13.66 18.91 -11.63
N ASN A 184 -14.59 18.12 -12.13
CA ASN A 184 -16.01 18.45 -12.18
C ASN A 184 -16.63 18.33 -10.79
N CYS A 185 -16.70 19.45 -10.08
CA CYS A 185 -17.30 19.52 -8.75
C CYS A 185 -18.79 19.91 -8.78
N THR A 186 -19.38 20.14 -9.96
CA THR A 186 -20.79 20.51 -10.09
C THR A 186 -21.68 19.34 -9.67
N ASN A 187 -22.73 19.60 -8.88
CA ASN A 187 -23.70 18.58 -8.44
C ASN A 187 -23.06 17.31 -7.82
N ASN A 188 -21.94 17.47 -7.09
CA ASN A 188 -21.21 16.36 -6.46
C ASN A 188 -20.74 15.27 -7.46
N ARG A 189 -20.51 15.65 -8.73
CA ARG A 189 -20.06 14.75 -9.80
C ARG A 189 -18.66 14.19 -9.58
N SER A 190 -17.85 14.85 -8.76
CA SER A 190 -16.62 14.30 -8.22
C SER A 190 -16.72 14.25 -6.70
N ASN A 191 -16.47 13.08 -6.12
CA ASN A 191 -16.55 12.80 -4.70
C ASN A 191 -15.70 11.57 -4.34
N PHE A 192 -15.54 11.35 -3.04
CA PHE A 192 -14.98 10.13 -2.51
C PHE A 192 -15.73 9.72 -1.24
N GLU A 193 -15.59 8.46 -0.85
CA GLU A 193 -16.16 7.93 0.38
C GLU A 193 -15.23 6.86 0.96
N VAL A 194 -14.87 6.99 2.22
CA VAL A 194 -14.26 5.89 2.99
C VAL A 194 -15.41 5.14 3.65
N TYR A 195 -15.73 3.94 3.16
CA TYR A 195 -16.99 3.25 3.55
C TYR A 195 -16.78 1.91 4.25
N ASP A 196 -15.54 1.40 4.30
CA ASP A 196 -15.18 0.22 5.09
C ASP A 196 -13.82 0.44 5.73
N PHE A 197 -13.68 0.00 6.97
CA PHE A 197 -12.52 0.24 7.80
C PHE A 197 -12.26 -0.97 8.68
N LYS A 198 -11.03 -1.50 8.60
CA LYS A 198 -10.60 -2.66 9.37
C LYS A 198 -9.23 -2.43 9.99
N VAL A 199 -9.21 -2.34 11.30
CA VAL A 199 -7.98 -2.37 12.08
C VAL A 199 -7.36 -3.76 11.97
N SER A 200 -6.13 -3.82 11.46
CA SER A 200 -5.35 -5.07 11.42
C SER A 200 -4.46 -5.21 12.64
N SER A 201 -3.87 -4.10 13.11
CA SER A 201 -3.10 -4.06 14.36
C SER A 201 -2.94 -2.62 14.84
N ILE A 202 -3.01 -2.40 16.15
CA ILE A 202 -2.59 -1.14 16.81
C ILE A 202 -1.59 -1.51 17.90
N SER A 203 -0.43 -0.87 17.89
CA SER A 203 0.56 -0.89 18.97
C SER A 203 0.86 0.54 19.44
N GLU A 204 1.76 0.70 20.40
CA GLU A 204 2.10 2.01 20.99
C GLU A 204 2.60 3.05 19.96
N SER A 205 3.22 2.60 18.88
CA SER A 205 3.88 3.46 17.89
C SER A 205 3.54 3.16 16.44
N ILE A 206 2.76 2.10 16.16
CA ILE A 206 2.39 1.70 14.80
C ILE A 206 0.93 1.27 14.77
N ALA A 207 0.19 1.72 13.77
CA ALA A 207 -1.12 1.18 13.41
C ALA A 207 -1.12 0.72 11.94
N ILE A 208 -1.79 -0.40 11.69
CA ILE A 208 -1.98 -0.97 10.34
C ILE A 208 -3.46 -1.16 10.13
N ILE A 209 -3.96 -0.51 9.10
CA ILE A 209 -5.40 -0.37 8.87
C ILE A 209 -5.67 -0.60 7.40
N THR A 210 -6.63 -1.46 7.12
CA THR A 210 -7.19 -1.59 5.77
C THR A 210 -8.42 -0.69 5.67
N ALA A 211 -8.51 0.12 4.63
CA ALA A 211 -9.71 0.88 4.28
C ALA A 211 -10.19 0.49 2.88
N LYS A 212 -11.50 0.57 2.65
CA LYS A 212 -12.06 0.63 1.29
C LYS A 212 -12.54 2.05 1.03
N GLU A 213 -12.12 2.55 -0.11
CA GLU A 213 -12.40 3.90 -0.56
C GLU A 213 -13.11 3.79 -1.89
N PHE A 214 -14.22 4.49 -2.03
CA PHE A 214 -14.83 4.74 -3.31
C PHE A 214 -14.40 6.11 -3.80
N TRP A 215 -13.92 6.18 -5.04
CA TRP A 215 -13.51 7.42 -5.69
C TRP A 215 -14.29 7.56 -7.00
N ASN A 216 -15.02 8.66 -7.12
CA ASN A 216 -15.70 9.05 -8.34
C ASN A 216 -15.17 10.42 -8.76
N LEU A 217 -14.38 10.49 -9.83
CA LEU A 217 -13.72 11.69 -10.31
C LEU A 217 -14.04 11.88 -11.78
N GLU A 218 -14.67 13.00 -12.10
CA GLU A 218 -14.92 13.43 -13.48
C GLU A 218 -14.00 14.61 -13.79
N TRP A 219 -13.19 14.51 -14.84
CA TRP A 219 -12.30 15.59 -15.28
C TRP A 219 -12.85 16.24 -16.52
N LYS A 220 -12.77 17.57 -16.55
CA LYS A 220 -13.16 18.39 -17.68
C LYS A 220 -11.94 19.03 -18.33
N ASP A 221 -12.01 19.20 -19.64
CA ASP A 221 -11.03 19.93 -20.43
C ASP A 221 -11.25 21.44 -20.39
N GLU A 222 -10.42 22.18 -21.12
CA GLU A 222 -10.48 23.64 -21.24
C GLU A 222 -11.83 24.14 -21.81
N ASN A 223 -12.61 23.27 -22.47
CA ASN A 223 -13.94 23.56 -23.02
C ASN A 223 -15.08 23.10 -22.10
N ASP A 224 -14.78 22.77 -20.84
CA ASP A 224 -15.72 22.27 -19.83
C ASP A 224 -16.40 20.93 -20.23
N THR A 225 -15.80 20.19 -21.16
CA THR A 225 -16.30 18.88 -21.61
C THR A 225 -15.71 17.78 -20.75
N VAL A 226 -16.56 16.87 -20.23
CA VAL A 226 -16.10 15.71 -19.46
C VAL A 226 -15.32 14.76 -20.37
N THR A 227 -14.05 14.53 -20.05
CA THR A 227 -13.12 13.75 -20.88
C THR A 227 -12.58 12.52 -20.16
N ILE A 228 -12.41 12.58 -18.84
CA ILE A 228 -11.91 11.44 -18.06
C ILE A 228 -12.88 11.16 -16.92
N VAL A 229 -13.37 9.92 -16.85
CA VAL A 229 -14.18 9.45 -15.74
C VAL A 229 -13.43 8.33 -15.03
N PHE A 230 -13.21 8.53 -13.73
CA PHE A 230 -12.64 7.54 -12.85
C PHE A 230 -13.67 7.19 -11.77
N ASN A 231 -14.13 5.94 -11.78
CA ASN A 231 -15.10 5.44 -10.81
C ASN A 231 -14.57 4.08 -10.32
N LYS A 232 -14.13 4.03 -9.06
CA LYS A 232 -13.48 2.81 -8.55
C LYS A 232 -13.56 2.69 -7.04
N VAL A 233 -13.70 1.43 -6.62
CA VAL A 233 -13.41 1.00 -5.26
C VAL A 233 -11.93 0.63 -5.17
N ASN A 234 -11.20 1.31 -4.30
CA ASN A 234 -9.83 1.01 -3.94
C ASN A 234 -9.79 0.32 -2.59
N ARG A 235 -8.95 -0.69 -2.44
CA ARG A 235 -8.65 -1.29 -1.15
C ARG A 235 -7.24 -0.92 -0.72
N GLN A 236 -7.11 -0.05 0.27
CA GLN A 236 -5.81 0.45 0.70
C GLN A 236 -5.44 -0.08 2.07
N THR A 237 -4.15 -0.32 2.30
CA THR A 237 -3.60 -0.60 3.62
C THR A 237 -2.68 0.54 4.03
N TYR A 238 -3.08 1.24 5.09
CA TYR A 238 -2.36 2.36 5.68
C TYR A 238 -1.41 1.87 6.76
N PHE A 239 -0.16 2.33 6.67
CA PHE A 239 0.87 2.16 7.69
C PHE A 239 1.05 3.50 8.40
N ILE A 240 0.56 3.56 9.64
CA ILE A 240 0.53 4.78 10.44
C ILE A 240 1.57 4.64 11.53
N LYS A 241 2.37 5.69 11.76
CA LYS A 241 3.42 5.72 12.79
C LYS A 241 3.17 6.85 13.76
N LYS A 242 3.52 6.62 15.03
CA LYS A 242 3.63 7.64 16.06
C LYS A 242 5.09 8.11 16.14
N THR A 243 5.33 9.39 16.01
CA THR A 243 6.64 10.02 16.21
C THR A 243 6.43 11.32 16.97
N ASP A 244 7.20 11.54 18.04
CA ASP A 244 7.04 12.71 18.94
C ASP A 244 5.59 12.90 19.41
N ALA A 245 4.96 11.79 19.80
CA ALA A 245 3.56 11.69 20.22
C ALA A 245 2.49 11.98 19.14
N VAL A 246 2.88 12.29 17.90
CA VAL A 246 1.95 12.57 16.80
C VAL A 246 1.81 11.35 15.89
N TRP A 247 0.57 10.95 15.61
CA TRP A 247 0.26 9.91 14.63
C TRP A 247 0.10 10.52 13.24
N LYS A 248 0.82 9.98 12.26
CA LYS A 248 0.66 10.32 10.84
C LYS A 248 0.80 9.09 9.96
N ILE A 249 0.23 9.17 8.76
CA ILE A 249 0.37 8.14 7.75
C ILE A 249 1.80 8.19 7.23
N TRP A 250 2.52 7.08 7.39
CA TRP A 250 3.87 6.92 6.87
C TRP A 250 3.86 6.47 5.41
N ASP A 251 3.07 5.44 5.12
CA ASP A 251 2.94 4.88 3.79
C ASP A 251 1.55 4.24 3.60
N ASN A 252 1.16 4.03 2.34
CA ASN A 252 0.00 3.20 2.01
C ASN A 252 0.35 2.18 0.93
N TYR A 253 -0.29 1.02 0.99
CA TYR A 253 -0.26 0.03 -0.08
C TYR A 253 -1.62 -0.02 -0.74
N ASN A 254 -1.67 0.42 -1.99
CA ASN A 254 -2.84 0.29 -2.85
C ASN A 254 -2.49 -0.71 -3.97
N PRO A 255 -3.07 -1.92 -3.98
CA PRO A 255 -2.83 -2.92 -5.02
C PRO A 255 -3.39 -2.49 -6.39
N ASP A 256 -4.22 -1.46 -6.43
CA ASP A 256 -4.85 -0.90 -7.62
C ASP A 256 -4.17 0.39 -8.12
N TYR A 257 -3.04 0.77 -7.51
CA TYR A 257 -2.41 2.10 -7.64
C TYR A 257 -2.12 2.53 -9.09
N ASN A 258 -1.81 1.58 -9.97
CA ASN A 258 -1.40 1.89 -11.34
C ASN A 258 -2.57 2.16 -12.28
N GLU A 259 -3.82 1.89 -11.93
CA GLU A 259 -4.91 1.98 -12.91
C GLU A 259 -5.32 3.43 -13.21
N ILE A 260 -5.43 4.29 -12.18
CA ILE A 260 -5.64 5.74 -12.37
C ILE A 260 -4.50 6.32 -13.17
N ALA A 261 -3.27 6.04 -12.75
CA ALA A 261 -2.07 6.51 -13.42
C ALA A 261 -2.00 6.04 -14.88
N THR A 262 -2.48 4.84 -15.19
CA THR A 262 -2.52 4.29 -16.55
C THR A 262 -3.60 4.96 -17.40
N LYS A 263 -4.83 5.11 -16.89
CA LYS A 263 -5.91 5.81 -17.61
C LYS A 263 -5.54 7.26 -17.89
N ILE A 264 -4.93 7.91 -16.92
CA ILE A 264 -4.46 9.28 -17.07
C ILE A 264 -3.32 9.31 -18.08
N LYS A 265 -2.29 8.46 -17.95
CA LYS A 265 -1.20 8.35 -18.96
C LYS A 265 -1.73 8.13 -20.38
N ALA A 266 -2.71 7.27 -20.56
CA ALA A 266 -3.34 7.05 -21.87
C ALA A 266 -3.96 8.35 -22.42
N ALA A 267 -4.67 9.10 -21.57
CA ALA A 267 -5.20 10.41 -21.94
C ALA A 267 -4.08 11.45 -22.22
N ILE A 268 -2.92 11.38 -21.54
CA ILE A 268 -1.74 12.22 -21.85
C ILE A 268 -1.18 11.86 -23.23
N GLU A 269 -1.03 10.57 -23.52
CA GLU A 269 -0.46 10.05 -24.76
C GLU A 269 -1.33 10.39 -25.97
N GLU A 270 -2.66 10.26 -25.83
CA GLU A 270 -3.65 10.65 -26.83
C GLU A 270 -3.57 12.16 -27.16
N LYS A 271 -3.39 13.02 -26.15
CA LYS A 271 -3.21 14.48 -26.38
C LYS A 271 -1.89 14.79 -27.10
N ARG A 272 -0.83 14.02 -26.84
CA ARG A 272 0.50 14.19 -27.47
C ARG A 272 0.52 13.72 -28.92
N SER A 273 -0.24 12.69 -29.28
CA SER A 273 -0.37 12.24 -30.67
C SER A 273 -1.16 13.26 -31.49
N ILE A 274 -2.25 13.81 -30.96
CA ILE A 274 -3.06 14.84 -31.65
C ILE A 274 -2.23 16.11 -31.94
N LYS A 275 -1.39 16.57 -31.00
CA LYS A 275 -0.51 17.75 -31.21
C LYS A 275 0.63 17.53 -32.22
N LYS A 276 0.93 16.30 -32.64
CA LYS A 276 1.98 16.01 -33.63
C LYS A 276 1.46 15.90 -35.06
N THR A 277 0.14 15.89 -35.25
CA THR A 277 -0.51 15.70 -36.56
C THR A 277 -1.08 17.00 -37.13
N VAL A 278 -0.86 18.13 -36.46
CA VAL A 278 -1.26 19.48 -36.88
C VAL A 278 -0.03 20.31 -37.20
#